data_AF-A0A2I4AL03-F1
#
_entry.id   AF-A0A2I4AL03-F1
#
_cell.length_a   1.000
_cell.length_b   1.000
_cell.length_c   1.000
_cell.angle_alpha   90.00
_cell.angle_beta   90.00
_cell.angle_gamma   90.00
#
_symmetry.space_group_name_H-M   'P 1'
#
loop_
_entity.id
_entity.type
_entity.pdbx_description
1 polymer ?
#
loop_
_entity_poly.entity_id
_entity_poly.type
_entity_poly.pdbx_seq_one_letter_code
_entity_poly.pdbx_strand_id
1 'polypeptide(L)'
;MMKDDQNSRHTDHWLTQKETVLVALVTVSMAAIFIMVLFLAYRVIKRKQKLSLSAVDGMETGNINSAVDFNDLKLLELIGRGRYGAVFRGTLNGCCVAVKVFSSANGQNFLNERSIYSLPLLRQHDNIARFLSADERTTADGRAEFFILMDFYQHGNLSR
;
A
#
# COMPACT_ATOMS: atom_id res chain seq x y z
N MET A 1 44.22 39.36 45.77
CA MET A 1 42.83 39.83 45.64
C MET A 1 42.34 39.93 44.17
N MET A 2 43.20 40.05 43.14
CA MET A 2 42.76 40.07 41.72
C MET A 2 42.74 38.69 41.01
N LYS A 3 43.29 37.63 41.62
CA LYS A 3 43.34 36.28 41.00
C LYS A 3 42.02 35.51 41.16
N ASP A 4 41.28 35.78 42.22
CA ASP A 4 40.06 35.06 42.56
C ASP A 4 38.91 35.43 41.61
N ASP A 5 38.79 36.72 41.25
CA ASP A 5 37.78 37.21 40.29
C ASP A 5 37.94 36.65 38.87
N GLN A 6 39.17 36.37 38.44
CA GLN A 6 39.46 35.85 37.11
C GLN A 6 39.17 34.34 37.03
N ASN A 7 39.37 33.63 38.15
CA ASN A 7 39.00 32.22 38.28
C ASN A 7 37.47 32.06 38.31
N SER A 8 36.75 32.89 39.06
CA SER A 8 35.28 32.84 39.13
C SER A 8 34.62 33.11 37.77
N ARG A 9 35.07 34.14 37.03
CA ARG A 9 34.52 34.43 35.68
C ARG A 9 34.78 33.30 34.69
N HIS A 10 35.94 32.63 34.79
CA HIS A 10 36.26 31.50 33.93
C HIS A 10 35.41 30.26 34.26
N THR A 11 35.15 30.01 35.55
CA THR A 11 34.29 28.90 35.97
C THR A 11 32.82 29.13 35.56
N ASP A 12 32.32 30.37 35.61
CA ASP A 12 30.94 30.69 35.22
C ASP A 12 30.69 30.52 33.72
N HIS A 13 31.65 30.92 32.88
CA HIS A 13 31.56 30.73 31.43
C HIS A 13 31.61 29.24 31.02
N TRP A 14 32.41 28.44 31.73
CA TRP A 14 32.49 26.99 31.54
C TRP A 14 31.20 26.27 31.95
N LEU A 15 30.54 26.74 33.00
CA LEU A 15 29.27 26.20 33.47
C LEU A 15 28.12 26.51 32.50
N THR A 16 28.01 27.75 32.04
CA THR A 16 26.98 28.18 31.07
C THR A 16 27.14 27.49 29.71
N GLN A 17 28.37 27.20 29.28
CA GLN A 17 28.61 26.42 28.05
C GLN A 17 28.08 24.98 28.17
N LYS A 18 28.25 24.32 29.33
CA LYS A 18 27.73 22.96 29.57
C LYS A 18 26.21 22.94 29.62
N GLU A 19 25.59 23.90 30.29
CA GLU A 19 24.13 24.01 30.38
C GLU A 19 23.51 24.22 28.99
N THR A 20 24.11 25.07 28.16
CA THR A 20 23.66 25.31 26.78
C THR A 20 23.74 24.04 25.92
N VAL A 21 24.84 23.29 26.04
CA VAL A 21 25.02 22.02 25.30
C VAL A 21 24.01 20.97 25.75
N LEU A 22 23.73 20.86 27.05
CA LEU A 22 22.72 19.95 27.57
C LEU A 22 21.31 20.29 27.07
N VAL A 23 20.93 21.58 27.10
CA VAL A 23 19.62 22.04 26.59
C VAL A 23 19.49 21.77 25.08
N ALA A 24 20.56 22.02 24.31
CA ALA A 24 20.58 21.70 22.89
C ALA A 24 20.39 20.19 22.61
N LEU A 25 21.05 19.32 23.37
CA LEU A 25 20.89 17.86 23.22
C LEU A 25 19.48 17.38 23.57
N VAL A 26 18.87 17.94 24.62
CA VAL A 26 17.50 17.60 25.02
C VAL A 26 16.50 18.05 23.96
N THR A 27 16.64 19.26 23.43
CA THR A 27 15.73 19.76 22.39
C THR A 27 15.85 18.98 21.08
N VAL A 28 17.07 18.63 20.65
CA VAL A 28 17.30 17.81 19.45
C VAL A 28 16.74 16.41 19.61
N SER A 29 16.95 15.76 20.76
CA SER A 29 16.41 14.42 21.02
C SER A 29 14.88 14.41 21.08
N MET A 30 14.26 15.42 21.69
CA MET A 30 12.81 15.60 21.69
C MET A 30 12.25 15.79 20.27
N ALA A 31 12.91 16.63 19.45
CA ALA A 31 12.51 16.82 18.07
C ALA A 31 12.62 15.54 17.24
N ALA A 32 13.70 14.76 17.43
CA ALA A 32 13.89 13.49 16.72
C ALA A 32 12.81 12.46 17.08
N ILE A 33 12.47 12.33 18.37
CA ILE A 33 11.40 11.44 18.83
C ILE A 33 10.05 11.89 18.26
N PHE A 34 9.77 13.20 18.25
CA PHE A 34 8.53 13.74 17.70
C PHE A 34 8.40 13.43 16.19
N ILE A 35 9.45 13.64 15.41
CA ILE A 35 9.49 13.31 13.99
C ILE A 35 9.31 11.79 13.78
N MET A 36 9.96 10.96 14.59
CA MET A 36 9.79 9.50 14.52
C MET A 36 8.35 9.08 14.81
N VAL A 37 7.71 9.65 15.83
CA VAL A 37 6.30 9.37 16.15
C VAL A 37 5.38 9.82 15.03
N LEU A 38 5.59 11.02 14.47
CA LEU A 38 4.82 11.49 13.31
C LEU A 38 4.99 10.57 12.09
N PHE A 39 6.23 10.12 11.82
CA PHE A 39 6.51 9.19 10.74
C PHE A 39 5.83 7.84 10.94
N LEU A 40 5.87 7.30 12.17
CA LEU A 40 5.19 6.06 12.52
C LEU A 40 3.68 6.22 12.47
N ALA A 41 3.12 7.32 12.99
CA ALA A 41 1.71 7.62 12.91
C ALA A 41 1.27 7.75 11.45
N TYR A 42 2.03 8.48 10.61
CA TYR A 42 1.77 8.58 9.18
C TYR A 42 1.83 7.20 8.50
N ARG A 43 2.83 6.37 8.81
CA ARG A 43 2.93 5.00 8.30
C ARG A 43 1.76 4.13 8.75
N VAL A 44 1.33 4.24 10.01
CA VAL A 44 0.20 3.50 10.56
C VAL A 44 -1.10 3.99 9.95
N ILE A 45 -1.31 5.29 9.76
CA ILE A 45 -2.51 5.84 9.12
C ILE A 45 -2.56 5.43 7.64
N LYS A 46 -1.44 5.46 6.91
CA LYS A 46 -1.37 4.98 5.53
C LYS A 46 -1.61 3.47 5.42
N ARG A 47 -1.09 2.69 6.38
CA ARG A 47 -1.39 1.25 6.51
C ARG A 47 -2.84 1.01 6.90
N LYS A 48 -3.41 1.82 7.81
CA LYS A 48 -4.83 1.81 8.20
C LYS A 48 -5.72 2.30 7.07
N GLN A 49 -5.27 3.09 6.12
CA GLN A 49 -6.05 3.40 4.93
C GLN A 49 -6.11 2.18 4.01
N LYS A 50 -5.00 1.44 3.89
CA LYS A 50 -4.96 0.13 3.21
C LYS A 50 -5.76 -0.95 3.96
N LEU A 51 -5.83 -0.88 5.29
CA LEU A 51 -6.48 -1.87 6.16
C LEU A 51 -7.93 -1.52 6.52
N SER A 52 -8.31 -0.26 6.65
CA SER A 52 -9.70 0.22 6.85
C SER A 52 -10.52 0.02 5.59
N LEU A 53 -9.85 0.05 4.43
CA LEU A 53 -10.37 -0.49 3.18
C LEU A 53 -10.65 -2.00 3.26
N SER A 54 -9.91 -2.74 4.09
CA SER A 54 -10.12 -4.16 4.37
C SER A 54 -10.97 -4.46 5.63
N ALA A 55 -11.18 -3.51 6.53
CA ALA A 55 -11.78 -3.73 7.85
C ALA A 55 -13.23 -3.27 7.95
N VAL A 56 -13.75 -2.55 6.95
CA VAL A 56 -15.21 -2.39 6.80
C VAL A 56 -15.89 -3.71 6.35
N ASP A 57 -15.10 -4.72 5.99
CA ASP A 57 -15.55 -6.11 5.75
C ASP A 57 -15.09 -7.07 6.89
N GLY A 58 -14.83 -6.50 8.07
CA GLY A 58 -14.13 -7.17 9.17
C GLY A 58 -15.04 -7.65 10.30
N MET A 59 -16.18 -8.26 9.98
CA MET A 59 -16.87 -9.13 10.94
C MET A 59 -17.46 -10.31 10.18
N GLU A 60 -16.62 -11.30 9.87
CA GLU A 60 -16.83 -12.71 10.20
C GLU A 60 -15.46 -13.42 10.24
N THR A 61 -15.06 -13.88 11.41
CA THR A 61 -13.95 -14.81 11.60
C THR A 61 -14.28 -16.15 10.97
N GLY A 62 -13.71 -16.47 9.81
CA GLY A 62 -13.73 -17.84 9.29
C GLY A 62 -13.34 -17.94 7.82
N ASN A 63 -12.22 -18.62 7.55
CA ASN A 63 -11.77 -19.10 6.23
C ASN A 63 -11.21 -18.02 5.27
N ILE A 64 -9.88 -17.98 5.11
CA ILE A 64 -9.11 -17.13 4.17
C ILE A 64 -9.30 -17.57 2.69
N ASN A 65 -10.47 -18.12 2.38
CA ASN A 65 -10.92 -18.50 1.06
C ASN A 65 -12.22 -17.77 0.68
N SER A 66 -12.59 -16.70 1.40
CA SER A 66 -13.70 -15.84 1.01
C SER A 66 -13.44 -15.32 -0.40
N ALA A 67 -14.16 -15.91 -1.34
CA ALA A 67 -14.18 -15.48 -2.73
C ALA A 67 -14.52 -13.98 -2.68
N VAL A 68 -13.58 -13.14 -3.10
CA VAL A 68 -13.82 -11.70 -3.23
C VAL A 68 -15.05 -11.57 -4.09
N ASP A 69 -16.14 -11.09 -3.50
CA ASP A 69 -17.42 -10.98 -4.18
C ASP A 69 -17.34 -9.89 -5.24
N PHE A 70 -17.75 -10.26 -6.44
CA PHE A 70 -17.67 -9.49 -7.65
C PHE A 70 -18.90 -8.59 -7.86
N ASN A 71 -19.89 -8.67 -6.97
CA ASN A 71 -21.17 -7.95 -7.04
C ASN A 71 -21.03 -6.43 -7.14
N ASP A 72 -20.11 -5.83 -6.38
CA ASP A 72 -19.89 -4.39 -6.34
C ASP A 72 -18.75 -3.91 -7.27
N LEU A 73 -18.30 -4.77 -8.18
CA LEU A 73 -17.26 -4.41 -9.14
C LEU A 73 -17.81 -3.45 -10.20
N LYS A 74 -17.27 -2.24 -10.23
CA LYS A 74 -17.54 -1.24 -11.28
C LYS A 74 -16.29 -1.05 -12.14
N LEU A 75 -16.40 -1.39 -13.43
CA LEU A 75 -15.39 -1.05 -14.43
C LEU A 75 -15.51 0.43 -14.78
N LEU A 76 -14.40 1.17 -14.73
CA LEU A 76 -14.37 2.61 -14.96
C LEU A 76 -13.72 2.95 -16.30
N GLU A 77 -12.39 2.97 -16.35
CA GLU A 77 -11.63 3.45 -17.52
C GLU A 77 -10.72 2.35 -18.05
N LEU A 78 -10.56 2.29 -19.38
CA LEU A 78 -9.57 1.42 -20.02
C LEU A 78 -8.18 2.02 -19.80
N ILE A 79 -7.31 1.31 -19.07
CA ILE A 79 -5.95 1.77 -18.75
C ILE A 79 -4.87 1.07 -19.58
N GLY A 80 -5.20 -0.02 -20.28
CA GLY A 80 -4.26 -0.69 -21.15
C GLY A 80 -4.87 -1.82 -21.97
N ARG A 81 -4.20 -2.18 -23.06
CA ARG A 81 -4.52 -3.37 -23.86
C ARG A 81 -3.28 -4.24 -23.92
N GLY A 82 -3.38 -5.43 -23.35
CA GLY A 82 -2.36 -6.46 -23.46
C GLY A 82 -2.61 -7.35 -24.67
N ARG A 83 -1.75 -8.35 -24.85
CA ARG A 83 -1.86 -9.33 -25.96
C ARG A 83 -3.15 -10.15 -25.91
N TYR A 84 -3.62 -10.51 -24.72
CA TYR A 84 -4.72 -11.47 -24.52
C TYR A 84 -5.99 -10.86 -23.91
N GLY A 85 -6.00 -9.55 -23.67
CA GLY A 85 -7.11 -8.91 -22.98
C GLY A 85 -6.88 -7.42 -22.75
N ALA A 86 -7.92 -6.78 -22.24
CA ALA A 86 -7.92 -5.36 -21.88
C ALA A 86 -7.82 -5.21 -20.36
N VAL A 87 -7.08 -4.20 -19.90
CA VAL A 87 -6.96 -3.87 -18.49
C VAL A 87 -7.70 -2.57 -18.25
N PHE A 88 -8.63 -2.61 -17.31
CA PHE A 88 -9.42 -1.48 -16.87
C PHE A 88 -9.04 -1.11 -15.44
N ARG A 89 -9.12 0.18 -15.12
CA ARG A 89 -9.26 0.60 -13.72
C ARG A 89 -10.73 0.42 -13.35
N GLY A 90 -10.95 -0.12 -12.16
CA GLY A 90 -12.28 -0.29 -11.59
C GLY A 90 -12.31 0.13 -10.12
N THR A 91 -13.50 0.07 -9.55
CA THR A 91 -13.69 0.14 -8.11
C THR A 91 -14.41 -1.10 -7.62
N LEU A 92 -13.90 -1.70 -6.55
CA LEU A 92 -14.56 -2.79 -5.83
C LEU A 92 -14.71 -2.38 -4.37
N ASN A 93 -15.93 -2.33 -3.84
CA ASN A 93 -16.21 -1.88 -2.47
C ASN A 93 -15.55 -0.52 -2.13
N GLY A 94 -15.51 0.40 -3.10
CA GLY A 94 -14.84 1.70 -2.99
C GLY A 94 -13.31 1.69 -3.17
N CYS A 95 -12.68 0.52 -3.30
CA CYS A 95 -11.24 0.34 -3.52
C CYS A 95 -10.90 0.48 -5.01
N CYS A 96 -9.87 1.25 -5.38
CA CYS A 96 -9.34 1.22 -6.74
C CYS A 96 -8.66 -0.14 -7.04
N VAL A 97 -9.08 -0.79 -8.12
CA VAL A 97 -8.56 -2.09 -8.57
C VAL A 97 -8.22 -2.06 -10.05
N ALA A 98 -7.32 -2.94 -10.47
CA ALA A 98 -7.05 -3.23 -11.88
C ALA A 98 -7.78 -4.51 -12.26
N VAL A 99 -8.56 -4.45 -13.34
CA VAL A 99 -9.39 -5.55 -13.84
C VAL A 99 -8.93 -5.91 -15.23
N LYS A 100 -8.35 -7.11 -15.38
CA LYS A 100 -8.00 -7.64 -16.68
C LYS A 100 -9.15 -8.50 -17.19
N VAL A 101 -9.71 -8.10 -18.34
CA VAL A 101 -10.84 -8.75 -19.00
C VAL A 101 -10.35 -9.52 -20.21
N PHE A 102 -10.74 -10.78 -20.29
CA PHE A 102 -10.44 -11.70 -21.39
C PHE A 102 -11.74 -12.08 -22.09
N SER A 103 -11.73 -12.04 -23.41
CA SER A 103 -12.82 -12.58 -24.24
C SER A 103 -12.89 -14.11 -24.12
N SER A 104 -14.04 -14.68 -24.48
CA SER A 104 -14.24 -16.14 -24.60
C SER A 104 -13.11 -16.87 -25.34
N ALA A 105 -12.59 -16.30 -26.43
CA ALA A 105 -11.50 -16.87 -27.23
C ALA A 105 -10.16 -17.03 -26.48
N ASN A 106 -9.97 -16.29 -25.37
CA ASN A 106 -8.74 -16.26 -24.59
C ASN A 106 -8.86 -17.02 -23.25
N GLY A 107 -9.85 -17.89 -23.10
CA GLY A 107 -10.08 -18.65 -21.86
C GLY A 107 -8.86 -19.44 -21.38
N GLN A 108 -8.11 -20.08 -22.27
CA GLN A 108 -6.88 -20.79 -21.88
C GLN A 108 -5.80 -19.84 -21.33
N ASN A 109 -5.66 -18.65 -21.90
CA ASN A 109 -4.72 -17.65 -21.42
C ASN A 109 -5.12 -17.14 -20.03
N PHE A 110 -6.43 -16.95 -19.81
CA PHE A 110 -6.98 -16.65 -18.50
C PHE A 110 -6.64 -17.75 -17.47
N LEU A 111 -6.89 -19.02 -17.80
CA LEU A 111 -6.58 -20.14 -16.90
C LEU A 111 -5.09 -20.21 -16.55
N ASN A 112 -4.22 -19.99 -17.54
CA ASN A 112 -2.77 -19.97 -17.33
C ASN A 112 -2.35 -18.80 -16.42
N GLU A 113 -2.89 -17.61 -16.63
CA GLU A 113 -2.54 -16.44 -15.82
C GLU A 113 -3.08 -16.58 -14.39
N ARG A 114 -4.31 -17.09 -14.23
CA ARG A 114 -4.91 -17.42 -12.93
C ARG A 114 -4.06 -18.45 -12.18
N SER A 115 -3.59 -19.50 -12.86
CA SER A 115 -2.81 -20.56 -12.19
C SER A 115 -1.46 -20.06 -11.71
N ILE A 116 -0.78 -19.20 -12.49
CA ILE A 116 0.46 -18.54 -12.08
C ILE A 116 0.20 -17.68 -10.84
N TYR A 117 -0.77 -16.76 -10.89
CA TYR A 117 -1.06 -15.88 -9.75
C TYR A 117 -1.55 -16.62 -8.50
N SER A 118 -2.07 -17.84 -8.64
CA SER A 118 -2.52 -18.67 -7.52
C SER A 118 -1.38 -19.36 -6.76
N LEU A 119 -0.14 -19.32 -7.28
CA LEU A 119 1.02 -19.93 -6.63
C LEU A 119 1.30 -19.27 -5.25
N PRO A 120 1.51 -20.06 -4.17
CA PRO A 120 1.66 -19.52 -2.81
C PRO A 120 2.72 -18.42 -2.68
N LEU A 121 3.87 -18.61 -3.35
CA LEU A 121 4.99 -17.65 -3.29
C LEU A 121 4.71 -16.34 -4.03
N LEU A 122 3.85 -16.36 -5.05
CA LEU A 122 3.53 -15.15 -5.83
C LEU A 122 2.44 -14.30 -5.17
N ARG A 123 1.57 -14.92 -4.36
CA ARG A 123 0.48 -14.20 -3.67
C ARG A 123 0.97 -13.23 -2.60
N GLN A 124 2.16 -13.45 -2.03
CA GLN A 124 2.68 -12.69 -0.89
C GLN A 124 3.88 -11.81 -1.22
N HIS A 125 4.29 -11.73 -2.49
CA HIS A 125 5.50 -11.02 -2.88
C HIS A 125 5.25 -9.54 -3.17
N ASP A 126 6.02 -8.64 -2.56
CA ASP A 126 5.81 -7.18 -2.65
C ASP A 126 6.06 -6.59 -4.05
N ASN A 127 6.98 -7.18 -4.82
CA ASN A 127 7.33 -6.71 -6.17
C ASN A 127 6.55 -7.40 -7.31
N ILE A 128 5.55 -8.20 -6.97
CA ILE A 128 4.67 -8.84 -7.95
C ILE A 128 3.27 -8.22 -7.80
N ALA A 129 2.59 -8.01 -8.93
CA ALA A 129 1.23 -7.48 -8.91
C ALA A 129 0.34 -8.37 -8.02
N ARG A 130 -0.26 -7.78 -6.99
CA ARG A 130 -1.04 -8.54 -6.01
C ARG A 130 -2.35 -9.02 -6.64
N PHE A 131 -2.47 -10.33 -6.78
CA PHE A 131 -3.70 -11.00 -7.19
C PHE A 131 -4.73 -10.96 -6.06
N LEU A 132 -5.96 -10.57 -6.40
CA LEU A 132 -7.08 -10.50 -5.47
C LEU A 132 -8.04 -11.67 -5.70
N SER A 133 -8.53 -11.81 -6.93
CA SER A 133 -9.47 -12.86 -7.31
C SER A 133 -9.58 -13.04 -8.82
N ALA A 134 -10.24 -14.10 -9.25
CA ALA A 134 -10.56 -14.36 -10.64
C ALA A 134 -12.00 -14.86 -10.74
N ASP A 135 -12.71 -14.44 -11.78
CA ASP A 135 -14.13 -14.76 -11.99
C ASP A 135 -14.43 -14.99 -13.47
N GLU A 136 -15.49 -15.74 -13.72
CA GLU A 136 -16.02 -16.02 -15.05
C GLU A 136 -17.48 -15.60 -15.07
N ARG A 137 -17.83 -14.73 -16.02
CA ARG A 137 -19.19 -14.22 -16.17
C ARG A 137 -19.71 -14.55 -17.56
N THR A 138 -21.00 -14.81 -17.63
CA THR A 138 -21.70 -14.96 -18.91
C THR A 138 -22.26 -13.61 -19.34
N THR A 139 -21.88 -13.16 -20.52
CA THR A 139 -22.40 -11.93 -21.14
C THR A 139 -23.85 -12.12 -21.55
N ALA A 140 -24.59 -11.02 -21.79
CA ALA A 140 -25.95 -11.06 -22.34
C ALA A 140 -26.07 -11.88 -23.64
N ASP A 141 -25.00 -11.91 -24.46
CA ASP A 141 -24.94 -12.71 -25.69
C ASP A 141 -24.70 -14.21 -25.46
N GLY A 142 -24.65 -14.68 -24.21
CA GLY A 142 -24.33 -16.07 -23.86
C GLY A 142 -22.85 -16.45 -23.95
N ARG A 143 -21.96 -15.48 -24.23
CA ARG A 143 -20.52 -15.70 -24.31
C ARG A 143 -19.86 -15.53 -22.94
N ALA A 144 -18.92 -16.41 -22.60
CA ALA A 144 -18.10 -16.28 -21.41
C ALA A 144 -17.12 -15.10 -21.53
N GLU A 145 -16.99 -14.32 -20.46
CA GLU A 145 -15.94 -13.34 -20.23
C GLU A 145 -15.23 -13.67 -18.93
N PHE A 146 -13.91 -13.53 -18.93
CA PHE A 146 -13.10 -13.88 -17.77
C PHE A 146 -12.42 -12.64 -17.19
N PHE A 147 -12.33 -12.60 -15.87
CA PHE A 147 -11.86 -11.44 -15.11
C PHE A 147 -10.74 -11.86 -14.17
N ILE A 148 -9.61 -11.13 -14.21
CA ILE A 148 -8.57 -11.20 -13.18
C ILE A 148 -8.52 -9.86 -12.47
N LEU A 149 -8.70 -9.89 -11.15
CA LEU A 149 -8.66 -8.72 -10.27
C LEU A 149 -7.32 -8.62 -9.56
N MET A 150 -6.73 -7.43 -9.63
CA MET A 150 -5.44 -7.10 -9.05
C MET A 150 -5.49 -5.73 -8.38
N ASP A 151 -4.48 -5.46 -7.55
CA ASP A 151 -4.24 -4.10 -7.07
C ASP A 151 -4.00 -3.11 -8.23
N PHE A 152 -4.58 -1.93 -8.09
CA PHE A 152 -4.28 -0.82 -8.98
C PHE A 152 -3.03 -0.05 -8.51
N TYR A 153 -2.09 0.16 -9.41
CA TYR A 153 -0.86 0.93 -9.16
C TYR A 153 -0.94 2.26 -9.92
N GLN A 154 -0.99 3.38 -9.19
CA GLN A 154 -1.23 4.72 -9.75
C GLN A 154 -0.19 5.17 -10.79
N HIS A 155 1.05 4.69 -10.68
CA HIS A 155 2.14 5.06 -11.59
C HIS A 155 2.17 4.21 -12.87
N GLY A 156 1.37 3.14 -12.95
CA GLY A 156 1.26 2.31 -14.15
C GLY A 156 2.55 1.54 -14.48
N ASN A 157 2.86 1.46 -15.78
CA ASN A 157 4.03 0.75 -16.29
C ASN A 157 5.32 1.58 -16.16
N LEU A 158 6.47 0.92 -16.30
CA LEU A 158 7.79 1.57 -16.19
C LEU A 158 8.25 2.22 -17.51
N SER A 159 7.70 1.79 -18.66
CA SER A 159 8.20 2.10 -20.01
C SER A 159 7.74 3.46 -20.54
N ARG A 160 7.71 4.49 -19.70
CA ARG A 160 7.15 5.80 -20.04
C ARG A 160 8.03 6.59 -21.01
#